data_AF-X1L739-F1
#
_entry.id   AF-X1L739-F1
#
_cell.length_a   1.000
_cell.length_b   1.000
_cell.length_c   1.000
_cell.angle_alpha   90.00
_cell.angle_beta   90.00
_cell.angle_gamma   90.00
#
_symmetry.space_group_name_H-M   'P 1'
#
loop_
_entity.id
_entity.type
_entity.pdbx_description
1 polymer ?
#
loop_
_entity_poly.entity_id
_entity_poly.type
_entity_poly.pdbx_seq_one_letter_code
_entity_poly.pdbx_strand_id
1 'polypeptide(L)'
;MDHFLAVVSIPIITRIGLRYIDECPLPSKNNETFREYYNSVFPIDRFNIADANEMVFRTSVKKGNFYLTYRESLQKQKDEYKLFLDFDGFANNIPSEKYLEVTDKLHEIISQEYERTIKEPVYEYMRKKGD
;
A
#
# COMPACT_ATOMS: atom_id res chain seq x y z
N MET A 1 -11.36 -19.49 -12.13
CA MET A 1 -10.07 -19.61 -12.83
C MET A 1 -9.69 -21.07 -13.01
N ASP A 2 -9.91 -21.94 -12.02
CA ASP A 2 -9.58 -23.38 -12.13
C ASP A 2 -10.26 -24.09 -13.32
N HIS A 3 -11.55 -23.84 -13.56
CA HIS A 3 -12.24 -24.37 -14.75
C HIS A 3 -11.68 -23.84 -16.07
N PHE A 4 -11.15 -22.62 -16.08
CA PHE A 4 -10.53 -22.03 -17.27
C PHE A 4 -9.16 -22.65 -17.54
N LEU A 5 -8.33 -22.81 -16.50
CA LEU A 5 -7.02 -23.46 -16.60
C LEU A 5 -7.12 -24.96 -16.93
N ALA A 6 -8.22 -25.62 -16.54
CA ALA A 6 -8.49 -27.00 -16.92
C ALA A 6 -8.77 -27.19 -18.42
N VAL A 7 -9.24 -26.14 -19.11
CA VAL A 7 -9.55 -26.16 -20.54
C VAL A 7 -8.44 -25.51 -21.37
N VAL A 8 -7.78 -24.48 -20.83
CA VAL A 8 -6.71 -23.71 -21.47
C VAL A 8 -5.43 -23.85 -20.66
N SER A 9 -4.46 -24.57 -21.22
CA SER A 9 -3.13 -24.70 -20.62
C SER A 9 -2.40 -23.37 -20.67
N ILE A 10 -2.29 -22.72 -19.52
CA ILE A 10 -1.36 -21.61 -19.30
C ILE A 10 -0.21 -22.20 -18.48
N PRO A 11 0.96 -22.49 -19.07
CA PRO A 11 2.06 -23.09 -18.31
C PRO A 11 2.66 -22.09 -17.31
N ILE A 12 2.73 -20.81 -17.69
CA ILE A 12 3.37 -19.76 -16.90
C ILE A 12 2.54 -18.48 -17.03
N ILE A 13 2.22 -17.87 -15.89
CA ILE A 13 1.70 -16.51 -15.78
C ILE A 13 2.89 -15.56 -15.65
N THR A 14 3.04 -14.63 -16.60
CA THR A 14 4.21 -13.74 -16.67
C THR A 14 4.32 -12.82 -15.46
N ARG A 15 3.19 -12.30 -14.96
CA ARG A 15 3.12 -11.48 -13.76
C ARG A 15 1.78 -11.66 -13.06
N ILE A 16 1.83 -11.84 -11.74
CA ILE A 16 0.69 -11.63 -10.85
C ILE A 16 1.01 -10.41 -10.00
N GLY A 17 0.06 -9.49 -9.89
CA GLY A 17 0.20 -8.34 -9.00
C GLY A 17 -1.10 -8.01 -8.30
N LEU A 18 -0.94 -7.44 -7.11
CA LEU A 18 -2.01 -7.03 -6.21
C LEU A 18 -1.64 -5.64 -5.70
N ARG A 19 -2.57 -4.69 -5.80
CA ARG A 19 -2.32 -3.30 -5.43
C ARG A 19 -3.43 -2.77 -4.54
N TYR A 20 -3.02 -2.19 -3.42
CA TYR A 20 -3.90 -1.47 -2.50
C TYR A 20 -3.53 0.00 -2.51
N ILE A 21 -4.52 0.85 -2.70
CA ILE A 21 -4.37 2.31 -2.66
C ILE A 21 -5.41 2.83 -1.70
N ASP A 22 -4.95 3.38 -0.58
CA ASP A 22 -5.83 3.90 0.46
C ASP A 22 -5.68 5.40 0.58
N GLU A 23 -6.83 6.07 0.60
CA GLU A 23 -6.95 7.44 1.05
C GLU A 23 -7.10 7.42 2.58
N CYS A 24 -6.03 7.80 3.27
CA CYS A 24 -5.95 7.73 4.72
C CYS A 24 -6.31 9.07 5.38
N PRO A 25 -6.87 9.04 6.60
CA PRO A 25 -7.33 10.25 7.29
C PRO A 25 -6.15 11.14 7.70
N LEU A 26 -6.25 12.44 7.44
CA LEU A 26 -5.34 13.44 7.99
C LEU A 26 -6.17 14.59 8.59
N PRO A 27 -6.68 14.42 9.82
CA PRO A 27 -7.62 15.38 10.42
C PRO A 27 -7.04 16.80 10.57
N SER A 28 -5.73 16.90 10.71
CA SER A 28 -5.00 18.16 10.72
C SER A 28 -3.63 17.97 10.09
N LYS A 29 -3.24 18.91 9.22
CA LYS A 29 -1.95 18.89 8.52
C LYS A 29 -0.86 19.52 9.42
N ASN A 30 -0.48 18.81 10.46
CA ASN A 30 0.62 19.18 11.35
C ASN A 30 1.44 17.94 11.73
N ASN A 31 2.65 18.17 12.25
CA ASN A 31 3.59 17.09 12.55
C ASN A 31 3.10 16.20 13.70
N GLU A 32 2.37 16.75 14.68
CA GLU A 32 1.84 16.02 15.82
C GLU A 32 0.83 14.96 15.38
N THR A 33 -0.19 15.37 14.63
CA THR A 33 -1.21 14.49 14.05
C THR A 33 -0.56 13.46 13.12
N PHE A 34 0.43 13.86 12.32
CA PHE A 34 1.10 12.94 11.41
C PHE A 34 1.87 11.84 12.16
N ARG A 35 2.58 12.19 13.24
CA ARG A 35 3.25 11.21 14.12
C ARG A 35 2.27 10.31 14.84
N GLU A 36 1.11 10.84 15.25
CA GLU A 36 0.10 10.07 15.95
C GLU A 36 -0.56 9.03 15.05
N TYR A 37 -0.75 9.34 13.76
CA TYR A 37 -1.48 8.49 12.81
C TYR A 37 -0.58 7.53 12.02
N TYR A 38 0.70 7.87 11.81
CA TYR A 38 1.56 7.15 10.88
C TYR A 38 2.97 6.89 11.43
N ASN A 39 3.57 5.77 11.01
CA ASN A 39 5.01 5.51 11.06
C ASN A 39 5.62 5.91 9.70
N SER A 40 5.44 7.17 9.32
CA SER A 40 5.91 7.69 8.03
C SER A 40 7.44 7.67 7.93
N VAL A 41 7.92 7.43 6.70
CA VAL A 41 9.34 7.57 6.35
C VAL A 41 9.72 9.01 6.00
N PHE A 42 8.74 9.90 5.84
CA PHE A 42 8.99 11.30 5.56
C PHE A 42 9.64 12.00 6.76
N PRO A 43 10.77 12.71 6.59
CA PRO A 43 11.51 13.26 7.71
C PRO A 43 10.88 14.57 8.20
N ILE A 44 9.75 14.45 8.90
CA ILE A 44 8.94 15.56 9.44
C ILE A 44 9.70 16.49 10.40
N ASP A 45 10.78 16.02 11.03
CA ASP A 45 11.66 16.85 11.85
C ASP A 45 12.48 17.85 11.01
N ARG A 46 12.71 17.53 9.73
CA ARG A 46 13.43 18.38 8.78
C ARG A 46 12.48 19.22 7.92
N PHE A 47 11.33 18.66 7.58
CA PHE A 47 10.33 19.31 6.73
C PHE A 47 8.98 19.26 7.42
N ASN A 48 8.52 20.40 7.94
CA ASN A 48 7.22 20.49 8.58
C ASN A 48 6.10 20.19 7.58
N ILE A 49 5.24 19.23 7.89
CA ILE A 49 4.16 18.84 6.98
C ILE A 49 3.15 19.98 6.78
N ALA A 50 2.99 20.88 7.76
CA ALA A 50 2.11 22.04 7.63
C ALA A 50 2.51 22.90 6.41
N ASP A 51 3.81 23.03 6.16
CA ASP A 51 4.39 23.85 5.09
C ASP A 51 4.61 23.08 3.78
N ALA A 52 4.47 21.75 3.80
CA ALA A 52 4.71 20.89 2.63
C ALA A 52 3.58 21.02 1.59
N ASN A 53 3.88 21.52 0.40
CA ASN A 53 2.90 21.60 -0.71
C ASN A 53 2.72 20.26 -1.43
N GLU A 54 3.79 19.45 -1.49
CA GLU A 54 3.81 18.13 -2.09
C GLU A 54 4.74 17.23 -1.27
N MET A 55 4.36 15.97 -1.10
CA MET A 55 5.20 14.93 -0.51
C MET A 55 5.05 13.69 -1.35
N VAL A 56 6.16 13.11 -1.81
CA VAL A 56 6.17 11.79 -2.43
C VAL A 56 7.40 11.02 -1.96
N PHE A 57 7.17 9.89 -1.33
CA PHE A 57 8.17 8.86 -1.12
C PHE A 57 7.77 7.62 -1.91
N ARG A 58 8.75 6.98 -2.57
CA ARG A 58 8.54 5.70 -3.24
C ARG A 58 9.77 4.84 -3.10
N THR A 59 9.56 3.57 -2.78
CA THR A 59 10.59 2.54 -2.84
C THR A 59 10.02 1.26 -3.45
N SER A 60 10.87 0.49 -4.11
CA SER A 60 10.56 -0.84 -4.60
C SER A 60 11.61 -1.80 -4.08
N VAL A 61 11.17 -2.81 -3.33
CA VAL A 61 12.06 -3.79 -2.67
C VAL A 61 11.71 -5.19 -3.12
N LYS A 62 12.74 -6.03 -3.24
CA LYS A 62 12.57 -7.47 -3.48
C LYS A 62 12.44 -8.19 -2.12
N LYS A 63 11.37 -8.95 -1.94
CA LYS A 63 11.09 -9.78 -0.75
C LYS A 63 11.05 -11.26 -1.18
N GLY A 64 12.22 -11.90 -1.28
CA GLY A 64 12.34 -13.26 -1.81
C GLY A 64 11.98 -13.32 -3.30
N ASN A 65 10.94 -14.09 -3.64
CA ASN A 65 10.43 -14.21 -5.01
C ASN A 65 9.40 -13.12 -5.37
N PHE A 66 9.05 -12.27 -4.41
CA PHE A 66 8.07 -11.21 -4.56
C PHE A 66 8.75 -9.84 -4.60
N TYR A 67 8.01 -8.85 -5.03
CA TYR A 67 8.38 -7.45 -5.03
C TYR A 67 7.27 -6.67 -4.34
N LEU A 68 7.65 -5.63 -3.60
CA LEU A 68 6.73 -4.68 -3.00
C LEU A 68 7.19 -3.28 -3.36
N THR A 69 6.32 -2.53 -4.02
CA THR A 69 6.45 -1.09 -4.12
C THR A 69 5.61 -0.44 -3.03
N TYR A 70 6.26 0.35 -2.18
CA TYR A 70 5.60 1.21 -1.21
C TYR A 70 5.69 2.65 -1.69
N ARG A 71 4.58 3.37 -1.65
CA ARG A 71 4.50 4.80 -1.92
C ARG A 71 3.63 5.49 -0.88
N GLU A 72 4.13 6.61 -0.42
CA GLU A 72 3.42 7.53 0.46
C GLU A 72 3.39 8.89 -0.23
N SER A 73 2.20 9.49 -0.35
CA SER A 73 2.10 10.82 -0.95
C SER A 73 1.06 11.71 -0.29
N LEU A 74 1.45 12.97 -0.05
CA LEU A 74 0.54 14.02 0.37
C LEU A 74 0.12 14.80 -0.87
N GLN A 75 -1.18 14.84 -1.13
CA GLN A 75 -1.74 15.54 -2.29
C GLN A 75 -2.85 16.47 -1.85
N LYS A 76 -2.89 17.67 -2.43
CA LYS A 76 -4.00 18.59 -2.26
C LYS A 76 -5.15 18.17 -3.19
N GLN A 77 -6.28 17.78 -2.64
CA GLN A 77 -7.52 17.54 -3.39
C GLN A 77 -8.54 18.60 -2.99
N LYS A 78 -8.93 19.46 -3.95
CA LYS A 78 -9.74 20.67 -3.67
C LYS A 78 -9.03 21.54 -2.63
N ASP A 79 -9.64 21.78 -1.48
CA ASP A 79 -9.10 22.62 -0.39
C ASP A 79 -8.51 21.82 0.77
N GLU A 80 -8.50 20.48 0.67
CA GLU A 80 -8.01 19.59 1.72
C GLU A 80 -6.77 18.82 1.27
N TYR A 81 -5.85 18.60 2.21
CA TYR A 81 -4.70 17.72 1.98
C TYR A 81 -5.05 16.30 2.40
N LYS A 82 -4.72 15.35 1.54
CA LYS A 82 -4.98 13.92 1.75
C LYS A 82 -3.69 13.14 1.67
N LEU A 83 -3.54 12.15 2.55
CA LEU A 83 -2.46 11.18 2.49
C LEU A 83 -2.92 9.95 1.72
N PHE A 84 -2.12 9.56 0.74
CA PHE A 84 -2.30 8.32 -0.01
C PHE A 84 -1.19 7.35 0.33
N LEU A 85 -1.57 6.15 0.74
CA LEU A 85 -0.68 5.01 0.84
C LEU A 85 -0.96 4.05 -0.31
N ASP A 86 0.09 3.65 -1.01
CA ASP A 86 0.01 2.85 -2.24
C ASP A 86 1.02 1.72 -2.17
N PHE A 87 0.49 0.49 -2.10
CA PHE A 87 1.24 -0.75 -1.97
C PHE A 87 0.97 -1.60 -3.21
N ASP A 88 1.98 -1.78 -4.06
CA ASP A 88 1.92 -2.66 -5.24
C ASP A 88 2.85 -3.86 -5.03
N GLY A 89 2.26 -4.99 -4.67
CA GLY A 89 2.92 -6.27 -4.55
C GLY A 89 2.85 -7.04 -5.87
N PHE A 90 3.95 -7.63 -6.33
CA PHE A 90 3.93 -8.46 -7.53
C PHE A 90 4.98 -9.57 -7.53
N ALA A 91 4.74 -10.57 -8.36
CA ALA A 91 5.66 -11.66 -8.64
C ALA A 91 5.63 -11.99 -10.14
N ASN A 92 6.74 -12.53 -10.66
CA ASN A 92 6.90 -12.79 -12.09
C ASN A 92 7.15 -14.29 -12.35
N ASN A 93 6.81 -14.75 -13.54
CA ASN A 93 7.06 -16.12 -14.03
C ASN A 93 6.49 -17.20 -13.09
N ILE A 94 5.19 -17.12 -12.84
CA ILE A 94 4.49 -17.97 -11.87
C ILE A 94 3.88 -19.19 -12.59
N PRO A 95 4.16 -20.43 -12.17
CA PRO A 95 3.43 -21.59 -12.66
C PRO A 95 1.93 -21.41 -12.40
N SER A 96 1.08 -21.67 -13.40
CA SER A 96 -0.33 -21.31 -13.29
C SER A 96 -1.03 -21.98 -12.12
N GLU A 97 -0.61 -23.17 -11.72
CA GLU A 97 -1.14 -23.90 -10.56
C GLU A 97 -0.88 -23.20 -9.22
N LYS A 98 0.05 -22.24 -9.16
CA LYS A 98 0.42 -21.50 -7.94
C LYS A 98 -0.23 -20.12 -7.83
N TYR A 99 -1.13 -19.76 -8.76
CA TYR A 99 -1.66 -18.40 -8.84
C TYR A 99 -2.37 -17.94 -7.56
N LEU A 100 -3.13 -18.82 -6.90
CA LEU A 100 -3.81 -18.53 -5.64
C LEU A 100 -2.81 -18.34 -4.50
N GLU A 101 -1.90 -19.29 -4.32
CA GLU A 101 -0.84 -19.21 -3.29
C GLU A 101 -0.03 -17.92 -3.41
N VAL A 102 0.34 -17.54 -4.65
CA VAL A 102 1.06 -16.29 -4.91
C VAL A 102 0.21 -15.08 -4.58
N THR A 103 -1.09 -15.09 -4.90
CA THR A 103 -1.99 -13.98 -4.59
C THR A 103 -2.17 -13.81 -3.08
N ASP A 104 -2.36 -14.91 -2.35
CA ASP A 104 -2.47 -14.90 -0.87
C ASP A 104 -1.19 -14.37 -0.22
N LYS A 105 -0.01 -14.77 -0.75
CA LYS A 105 1.27 -14.25 -0.27
C LYS A 105 1.48 -12.77 -0.58
N LEU A 106 1.02 -12.30 -1.74
CA LEU A 106 1.04 -10.87 -2.04
C LEU A 106 0.15 -10.08 -1.08
N HIS A 107 -1.04 -10.61 -0.76
CA HIS A 107 -1.92 -10.00 0.23
C HIS A 107 -1.24 -9.93 1.60
N GLU A 108 -0.66 -11.03 2.08
CA GLU A 108 0.08 -11.07 3.36
C GLU A 108 1.21 -10.04 3.41
N ILE A 109 2.03 -9.94 2.35
CA ILE A 109 3.15 -9.00 2.26
C ILE A 109 2.66 -7.55 2.33
N ILE A 110 1.57 -7.23 1.63
CA ILE A 110 1.03 -5.87 1.61
C ILE A 110 0.40 -5.54 2.96
N SER A 111 -0.43 -6.44 3.51
CA SER A 111 -1.07 -6.23 4.81
C SER A 111 -0.03 -5.98 5.91
N GLN A 112 1.04 -6.78 5.98
CA GLN A 112 2.12 -6.55 6.95
C GLN A 112 2.78 -5.17 6.81
N GLU A 113 2.96 -4.65 5.59
CA GLU A 113 3.57 -3.33 5.38
C GLU A 113 2.57 -2.20 5.69
N TYR A 114 1.31 -2.38 5.31
CA TYR A 114 0.23 -1.46 5.66
C TYR A 114 0.13 -1.30 7.18
N GLU A 115 0.08 -2.42 7.90
CA GLU A 115 -0.03 -2.45 9.36
C GLU A 115 1.17 -1.80 10.07
N ARG A 116 2.35 -1.86 9.47
CA ARG A 116 3.56 -1.17 9.98
C ARG A 116 3.51 0.33 9.71
N THR A 117 2.87 0.75 8.63
CA THR A 117 2.82 2.14 8.18
C THR A 117 1.80 2.94 8.99
N ILE A 118 0.64 2.35 9.30
CA ILE A 118 -0.45 3.04 9.99
C ILE A 118 -0.45 2.77 11.51
N LYS A 119 -1.14 3.62 12.27
CA LYS A 119 -1.37 3.46 13.71
C LYS A 119 -2.86 3.34 14.03
N GLU A 120 -3.18 3.03 15.29
CA GLU A 120 -4.57 2.78 15.75
C GLU A 120 -5.61 3.78 15.26
N PRO A 121 -5.37 5.12 15.26
CA PRO A 121 -6.37 6.08 14.78
C PRO A 121 -6.81 5.84 13.33
N VAL A 122 -5.91 5.35 12.47
CA VAL A 122 -6.23 5.00 11.09
C VAL A 122 -7.08 3.73 11.02
N TYR A 123 -6.78 2.71 11.83
CA TYR A 123 -7.61 1.51 11.90
C TYR A 123 -9.05 1.82 12.34
N GLU A 124 -9.21 2.65 13.36
CA GLU A 124 -10.53 3.06 13.84
C GLU A 124 -11.32 3.81 12.77
N TYR A 125 -10.66 4.71 12.03
CA TYR A 125 -11.27 5.43 10.92
C TYR A 125 -11.73 4.47 9.82
N MET A 126 -10.89 3.51 9.42
CA MET A 126 -11.24 2.55 8.37
C MET A 126 -12.38 1.62 8.78
N ARG A 127 -12.42 1.19 10.06
CA ARG A 127 -13.54 0.38 10.59
C ARG A 127 -14.87 1.14 10.52
N LYS A 128 -14.89 2.42 10.93
CA LYS A 128 -16.10 3.26 10.90
C LYS A 128 -16.57 3.63 9.50
N LYS A 129 -15.69 3.61 8.50
CA LYS A 129 -16.03 3.88 7.08
C LYS A 129 -16.67 2.67 6.39
N GLY A 130 -16.52 1.48 6.96
CA GLY A 130 -17.10 0.24 6.45
C GLY A 130 -18.52 -0.06 6.91
N ASP A 131 -19.04 0.71 7.88
CA ASP A 131 -20.43 0.71 8.36
C ASP A 131 -21.26 1.79 7.65
#